data_AF-A0A5N3VNE5-F1
#
_entry.id   AF-A0A5N3VNE5-F1
#
_cell.length_a   1.000
_cell.length_b   1.000
_cell.length_c   1.000
_cell.angle_alpha   90.00
_cell.angle_beta   90.00
_cell.angle_gamma   90.00
#
_symmetry.space_group_name_H-M   'P 1'
#
loop_
_entity.id
_entity.type
_entity.pdbx_description
1 polymer ?
#
loop_
_entity_poly.entity_id
_entity_poly.type
_entity_poly.pdbx_seq_one_letter_code
_entity_poly.pdbx_strand_id
1 'polypeptide(L)'
;MVYTENIRLSDLWRKLIQPSWTESFLSYCGETRKVCLRFASSWKWYPATVTLGVLCLGLLVTVILLIQQLSQVSELLKQQQANLTHQEDILEGQILAQRQSEKSSQESQKELKEMIETLAHKLDEKSKKLMELHHQNLNLQEVLKEAANYSGPCPQDWLWHEENCYQFSSGPFNWEKSQENCLSLDAHLLKINSTDELEFIQQVIAHSSFPFWTGLSMRKPNYSWLWEDGTPLRPHLFRIQGAVSHMYPSGTCAYIQRGTVFAENCILTAFSICQKKVNLLRAQ
;
A
#
# COMPACT_ATOMS: atom_id res chain seq x y z
N MET A 1 -34.91 30.62 -38.78
CA MET A 1 -35.51 29.58 -39.66
C MET A 1 -35.74 28.39 -38.76
N VAL A 2 -36.95 28.03 -38.36
CA VAL A 2 -38.17 27.80 -39.14
C VAL A 2 -39.38 28.24 -38.30
N TYR A 3 -40.26 29.03 -38.91
CA TYR A 3 -41.61 29.30 -38.45
C TYR A 3 -42.47 28.06 -38.69
N THR A 4 -43.21 27.59 -37.68
CA THR A 4 -44.47 26.86 -37.91
C THR A 4 -45.44 27.16 -36.78
N GLU A 5 -46.55 27.78 -37.16
CA GLU A 5 -47.65 28.23 -36.33
C GLU A 5 -48.42 27.06 -35.70
N ASN A 6 -48.87 27.32 -34.48
CA ASN A 6 -49.62 26.44 -33.61
C ASN A 6 -51.11 26.49 -34.04
N ILE A 7 -51.57 25.55 -34.87
CA ILE A 7 -52.98 25.47 -35.27
C ILE A 7 -53.76 24.75 -34.17
N ARG A 8 -54.52 25.50 -33.39
CA ARG A 8 -55.39 24.99 -32.34
C ARG A 8 -56.62 24.35 -33.00
N LEU A 9 -56.92 23.09 -32.67
CA LEU A 9 -58.09 22.34 -33.16
C LEU A 9 -59.45 23.01 -32.86
N SER A 10 -59.47 24.10 -32.07
CA SER A 10 -60.62 24.99 -31.88
C SER A 10 -60.92 25.90 -33.08
N ASP A 11 -59.98 26.08 -34.02
CA ASP A 11 -60.12 26.99 -35.17
C ASP A 11 -60.65 26.31 -36.44
N LEU A 12 -60.62 24.97 -36.49
CA LEU A 12 -61.26 24.18 -37.55
C LEU A 12 -62.76 23.96 -37.31
N TRP A 13 -63.25 24.15 -36.09
CA TRP A 13 -64.68 24.06 -35.75
C TRP A 13 -65.45 25.37 -35.98
N ARG A 14 -64.77 26.50 -36.21
CA ARG A 14 -65.40 27.82 -36.45
C ARG A 14 -65.61 28.15 -37.94
N LYS A 15 -65.16 27.28 -38.86
CA LYS A 15 -65.28 27.45 -40.33
C LYS A 15 -66.24 26.49 -41.04
N LEU A 16 -66.88 25.56 -40.33
CA LEU A 16 -67.93 24.68 -40.88
C LEU A 16 -69.35 25.04 -40.41
N ILE A 17 -69.50 26.16 -39.70
CA ILE A 17 -70.80 26.75 -39.37
C ILE A 17 -70.92 28.08 -40.14
N GLN A 18 -71.07 27.97 -41.46
CA GLN A 18 -71.88 28.92 -42.22
C GLN A 18 -73.16 28.18 -42.61
N PRO A 19 -74.32 28.77 -42.28
CA PRO A 19 -75.23 29.05 -43.37
C PRO A 19 -75.81 30.45 -43.25
N SER A 20 -75.25 31.36 -44.04
CA SER A 20 -75.98 32.46 -44.67
C SER A 20 -77.09 31.89 -45.56
N TRP A 21 -78.18 31.41 -44.94
CA TRP A 21 -79.44 31.08 -45.60
C TRP A 21 -80.64 31.39 -44.69
N THR A 22 -80.44 32.22 -43.66
CA THR A 22 -81.49 32.64 -42.72
C THR A 22 -82.29 33.86 -43.20
N GLU A 23 -81.95 34.47 -44.34
CA GLU A 23 -82.70 35.62 -44.90
C GLU A 23 -83.44 35.34 -46.22
N SER A 24 -83.41 34.11 -46.76
CA SER A 24 -84.21 33.74 -47.94
C SER A 24 -85.45 32.88 -47.62
N PHE A 25 -85.64 32.48 -46.35
CA PHE A 25 -86.79 31.67 -45.93
C PHE A 25 -87.90 32.46 -45.22
N LEU A 26 -87.67 33.75 -44.89
CA LEU A 26 -88.67 34.63 -44.25
C LEU A 26 -89.41 35.58 -45.22
N SER A 27 -89.19 35.42 -46.54
CA SER A 27 -89.97 36.09 -47.60
C SER A 27 -90.81 35.10 -48.44
N TYR A 28 -91.13 33.93 -47.89
CA TYR A 28 -92.13 33.00 -48.44
C TYR A 28 -93.19 32.66 -47.38
N CYS A 29 -93.47 33.63 -46.50
CA CYS A 29 -94.61 33.64 -45.60
C CYS A 29 -95.56 34.76 -46.07
N GLY A 30 -96.15 34.60 -47.26
CA GLY A 30 -96.98 35.63 -47.88
C GLY A 30 -97.94 35.15 -48.95
N GLU A 31 -97.54 34.19 -49.79
CA GLU A 31 -98.27 33.90 -51.04
C GLU A 31 -98.61 32.42 -51.28
N THR A 32 -98.75 31.58 -50.25
CA THR A 32 -99.44 30.27 -50.37
C THR A 32 -100.25 29.91 -49.13
N ARG A 33 -100.75 30.95 -48.45
CA ARG A 33 -101.82 30.89 -47.44
C ARG A 33 -103.19 30.54 -48.08
N LYS A 34 -103.20 29.65 -49.09
CA LYS A 34 -104.39 29.09 -49.76
C LYS A 34 -104.23 27.62 -50.21
N VAL A 35 -103.08 26.96 -50.01
CA VAL A 35 -102.90 25.54 -50.41
C VAL A 35 -102.71 24.58 -49.22
N CYS A 36 -102.03 24.97 -48.13
CA CYS A 36 -101.96 24.12 -46.92
C CYS A 36 -103.12 24.33 -45.93
N LEU A 37 -103.88 25.43 -46.04
CA LEU A 37 -105.12 25.67 -45.25
C LEU A 37 -106.41 25.27 -45.99
N ARG A 38 -106.31 24.53 -47.11
CA ARG A 38 -107.44 23.85 -47.78
C ARG A 38 -107.24 22.34 -48.00
N PHE A 39 -106.22 21.74 -47.38
CA PHE A 39 -106.04 20.28 -47.33
C PHE A 39 -105.96 19.71 -45.90
N ALA A 40 -106.36 20.50 -44.91
CA ALA A 40 -106.74 20.04 -43.57
C ALA A 40 -108.27 19.85 -43.41
N SER A 41 -109.03 19.83 -44.52
CA SER A 41 -110.48 19.57 -44.53
C SER A 41 -110.90 18.63 -45.68
N SER A 42 -110.40 17.40 -45.67
CA SER A 42 -111.07 16.26 -46.33
C SER A 42 -110.60 14.94 -45.71
N TRP A 43 -111.53 14.24 -45.04
CA TRP A 43 -111.37 13.05 -44.21
C TRP A 43 -110.60 11.85 -44.86
N LYS A 44 -110.29 11.88 -46.16
CA LYS A 44 -109.83 10.71 -46.93
C LYS A 44 -108.32 10.46 -46.99
N TRP A 45 -107.45 11.43 -46.70
CA TRP A 45 -105.97 11.25 -46.75
C TRP A 45 -105.30 11.08 -45.39
N TYR A 46 -106.08 11.22 -44.32
CA TYR A 46 -105.68 11.00 -42.95
C TYR A 46 -105.00 9.64 -42.67
N PRO A 47 -105.45 8.48 -43.22
CA PRO A 47 -104.83 7.20 -42.87
C PRO A 47 -103.43 7.01 -43.47
N ALA A 48 -103.15 7.58 -44.65
CA ALA A 48 -101.84 7.46 -45.30
C ALA A 48 -100.78 8.33 -44.59
N THR A 49 -101.16 9.53 -44.15
CA THR A 49 -100.28 10.40 -43.35
C THR A 49 -100.08 9.84 -41.94
N VAL A 50 -101.12 9.24 -41.34
CA VAL A 50 -101.03 8.57 -40.05
C VAL A 50 -100.13 7.34 -40.10
N THR A 51 -100.23 6.49 -41.14
CA THR A 51 -99.38 5.30 -41.29
C THR A 51 -97.91 5.64 -41.55
N LEU A 52 -97.63 6.66 -42.38
CA LEU A 52 -96.27 7.16 -42.58
C LEU A 52 -95.69 7.77 -41.28
N GLY A 53 -96.52 8.49 -40.52
CA GLY A 53 -96.15 9.01 -39.20
C GLY A 53 -95.80 7.90 -38.21
N VAL A 54 -96.59 6.82 -38.16
CA VAL A 54 -96.32 5.65 -37.31
C VAL A 54 -95.03 4.93 -37.71
N LEU A 55 -94.78 4.74 -39.01
CA LEU A 55 -93.53 4.17 -39.51
C LEU A 55 -92.32 5.04 -39.16
N CYS A 56 -92.44 6.36 -39.31
CA CYS A 56 -91.39 7.31 -38.95
C CYS A 56 -91.11 7.29 -37.43
N LEU A 57 -92.15 7.26 -36.59
CA LEU A 57 -92.01 7.13 -35.14
C LEU A 57 -91.35 5.80 -34.76
N GLY A 58 -91.72 4.69 -35.41
CA GLY A 58 -91.07 3.39 -35.21
C GLY A 58 -89.59 3.42 -35.55
N LEU A 59 -89.22 4.00 -36.70
CA LEU A 59 -87.83 4.17 -37.12
C LEU A 59 -87.05 5.07 -36.14
N LEU A 60 -87.63 6.19 -35.70
CA LEU A 60 -87.01 7.07 -34.70
C LEU A 60 -86.74 6.33 -33.39
N VAL A 61 -87.70 5.53 -32.90
CA VAL A 61 -87.51 4.71 -31.70
C VAL A 61 -86.38 3.71 -31.90
N THR A 62 -86.30 3.01 -33.04
CA THR A 62 -85.19 2.07 -33.29
C THR A 62 -83.83 2.76 -33.36
N VAL A 63 -83.74 3.94 -33.97
CA VAL A 63 -82.51 4.75 -34.02
C VAL A 63 -82.11 5.19 -32.61
N ILE A 64 -83.05 5.63 -31.78
CA ILE A 64 -82.78 6.01 -30.40
C ILE A 64 -82.25 4.81 -29.60
N LEU A 65 -82.86 3.63 -29.72
CA LEU A 65 -82.39 2.41 -29.05
C LEU A 65 -80.96 2.03 -29.50
N LEU A 66 -80.66 2.17 -30.80
CA LEU A 66 -79.31 1.94 -31.34
C LEU A 66 -78.31 2.97 -30.82
N ILE A 67 -78.68 4.25 -30.74
CA ILE A 67 -77.82 5.30 -30.17
C ILE A 67 -77.54 5.02 -28.69
N GLN A 68 -78.54 4.60 -27.92
CA GLN A 68 -78.36 4.23 -26.52
C GLN A 68 -77.40 3.04 -26.38
N GLN A 69 -77.57 1.97 -27.18
CA GLN A 69 -76.65 0.83 -27.23
C GLN A 69 -75.22 1.25 -27.58
N LEU A 70 -75.06 2.11 -28.59
CA LEU A 70 -73.75 2.57 -29.04
C LEU A 70 -73.08 3.49 -28.00
N SER A 71 -73.87 4.29 -27.28
CA SER A 71 -73.36 5.10 -26.15
C SER A 71 -72.90 4.23 -24.97
N GLN A 72 -73.64 3.16 -24.65
CA GLN A 72 -73.26 2.20 -23.59
C GLN A 72 -71.95 1.48 -23.94
N VAL A 73 -71.84 0.95 -25.16
CA VAL A 73 -70.61 0.29 -25.64
C VAL A 73 -69.43 1.27 -25.66
N SER A 74 -69.66 2.51 -26.07
CA SER A 74 -68.61 3.54 -26.04
C SER A 74 -68.13 3.83 -24.62
N GLU A 75 -69.02 3.93 -23.63
CA GLU A 75 -68.60 4.16 -22.23
C GLU A 75 -67.84 2.95 -21.68
N LEU A 76 -68.27 1.73 -22.02
CA LEU A 76 -67.58 0.49 -21.62
C LEU A 76 -66.18 0.40 -22.22
N LEU A 77 -66.00 0.79 -23.49
CA LEU A 77 -64.70 0.88 -24.15
C LEU A 77 -63.81 1.95 -23.52
N LYS A 78 -64.35 3.12 -23.17
CA LYS A 78 -63.60 4.17 -22.46
C LYS A 78 -63.11 3.68 -21.09
N GLN A 79 -63.96 2.97 -20.35
CA GLN A 79 -63.59 2.43 -19.04
C GLN A 79 -62.52 1.34 -19.15
N GLN A 80 -62.61 0.47 -20.16
CA GLN A 80 -61.56 -0.51 -20.48
C GLN A 80 -60.23 0.18 -20.83
N GLN A 81 -60.27 1.21 -21.68
CA GLN A 81 -59.08 1.97 -22.05
C GLN A 81 -58.42 2.63 -20.83
N ALA A 82 -59.21 3.26 -19.96
CA ALA A 82 -58.72 3.89 -18.73
C ALA A 82 -58.06 2.86 -17.78
N ASN A 83 -58.64 1.67 -17.66
CA ASN A 83 -58.08 0.59 -16.85
C ASN A 83 -56.75 0.06 -17.44
N LEU A 84 -56.67 -0.09 -18.76
CA LEU A 84 -55.43 -0.49 -19.45
C LEU A 84 -54.32 0.55 -19.27
N THR A 85 -54.62 1.84 -19.47
CA THR A 85 -53.64 2.91 -19.30
C THR A 85 -53.14 3.03 -17.86
N HIS A 86 -54.01 2.79 -16.88
CA HIS A 86 -53.63 2.77 -15.47
C HIS A 86 -52.74 1.57 -15.15
N GLN A 87 -53.04 0.40 -15.72
CA GLN A 87 -52.21 -0.79 -15.56
C GLN A 87 -50.84 -0.65 -16.23
N GLU A 88 -50.78 0.04 -17.37
CA GLU A 88 -49.53 0.39 -18.06
C GLU A 88 -48.66 1.34 -17.21
N ASP A 89 -49.24 2.40 -16.64
CA ASP A 89 -48.52 3.33 -15.75
C ASP A 89 -47.99 2.63 -14.48
N ILE A 90 -48.79 1.73 -13.89
CA ILE A 90 -48.33 0.89 -12.76
C ILE A 90 -47.16 -0.01 -13.19
N LEU A 91 -47.28 -0.66 -14.36
CA LEU A 91 -46.26 -1.57 -14.87
C LEU A 91 -44.95 -0.82 -15.14
N GLU A 92 -45.01 0.36 -15.75
CA GLU A 92 -43.84 1.21 -15.97
C GLU A 92 -43.20 1.66 -14.65
N GLY A 93 -44.01 2.05 -13.67
CA GLY A 93 -43.54 2.40 -12.33
C GLY A 93 -42.79 1.25 -11.64
N GLN A 94 -43.31 0.02 -11.74
CA GLN A 94 -42.64 -1.18 -11.23
C GLN A 94 -41.34 -1.49 -11.97
N ILE A 95 -41.32 -1.35 -13.29
CA ILE A 95 -40.12 -1.56 -14.12
C ILE A 95 -39.03 -0.55 -13.75
N LEU A 96 -39.39 0.72 -13.57
CA LEU A 96 -38.45 1.77 -13.15
C LEU A 96 -37.91 1.51 -11.74
N ALA A 97 -38.78 1.11 -10.80
CA ALA A 97 -38.37 0.75 -9.45
C ALA A 97 -37.42 -0.46 -9.42
N GLN A 98 -37.69 -1.48 -10.24
CA GLN A 98 -36.84 -2.66 -10.38
C GLN A 98 -35.49 -2.31 -11.04
N ARG A 99 -35.50 -1.49 -12.10
CA ARG A 99 -34.26 -1.04 -12.74
C ARG A 99 -33.41 -0.20 -11.79
N GLN A 100 -34.04 0.57 -10.91
CA GLN A 100 -33.33 1.35 -9.90
C GLN A 100 -32.68 0.46 -8.83
N SER A 101 -33.35 -0.61 -8.40
CA SER A 101 -32.79 -1.58 -7.44
C SER A 101 -31.67 -2.42 -8.05
N GLU A 102 -31.79 -2.80 -9.32
CA GLU A 102 -30.72 -3.47 -10.07
C GLU A 102 -29.50 -2.56 -10.23
N LYS A 103 -29.71 -1.28 -10.57
CA LYS A 103 -28.63 -0.30 -10.71
C LYS A 103 -27.90 -0.05 -9.39
N SER A 104 -28.62 0.06 -8.26
CA SER A 104 -27.99 0.25 -6.95
C SER A 104 -27.22 -1.00 -6.49
N SER A 105 -27.75 -2.19 -6.80
CA SER A 105 -27.06 -3.47 -6.56
C SER A 105 -25.79 -3.58 -7.40
N GLN A 106 -25.85 -3.19 -8.67
CA GLN A 106 -24.71 -3.24 -9.60
C GLN A 106 -23.61 -2.23 -9.23
N GLU A 107 -23.97 -1.03 -8.76
CA GLU A 107 -22.99 -0.06 -8.25
C GLU A 107 -22.27 -0.60 -7.01
N SER A 108 -23.02 -1.16 -6.06
CA SER A 108 -22.45 -1.79 -4.86
C SER A 108 -21.51 -2.96 -5.21
N GLN A 109 -21.87 -3.79 -6.20
CA GLN A 109 -21.02 -4.88 -6.68
C GLN A 109 -19.76 -4.37 -7.38
N LYS A 110 -19.84 -3.26 -8.11
CA LYS A 110 -18.70 -2.64 -8.78
C LYS A 110 -17.69 -2.10 -7.76
N GLU A 111 -18.16 -1.37 -6.74
CA GLU A 111 -17.32 -0.88 -5.65
C GLU A 111 -16.62 -2.05 -4.92
N LEU A 112 -17.37 -3.11 -4.63
CA LEU A 112 -16.81 -4.30 -3.99
C LEU A 112 -15.75 -4.98 -4.87
N LYS A 113 -16.00 -5.09 -6.18
CA LYS A 113 -15.04 -5.66 -7.13
C LYS A 113 -13.75 -4.85 -7.19
N GLU A 114 -13.85 -3.53 -7.21
CA GLU A 114 -12.69 -2.63 -7.22
C GLU A 114 -11.87 -2.75 -5.93
N MET A 115 -12.53 -2.88 -4.77
CA MET A 115 -11.85 -3.16 -3.51
C MET A 115 -11.13 -4.51 -3.52
N ILE A 116 -11.75 -5.57 -4.07
CA ILE A 116 -11.13 -6.89 -4.18
C ILE A 116 -9.89 -6.85 -5.09
N GLU A 117 -9.99 -6.19 -6.25
CA GLU A 117 -8.87 -6.04 -7.19
C GLU A 117 -7.71 -5.26 -6.55
N THR A 118 -8.03 -4.19 -5.82
CA THR A 118 -7.04 -3.40 -5.07
C THR A 118 -6.34 -4.24 -3.99
N LEU A 119 -7.10 -5.03 -3.24
CA LEU A 119 -6.55 -5.90 -2.20
C LEU A 119 -5.69 -7.02 -2.81
N ALA A 120 -6.12 -7.60 -3.92
CA ALA A 120 -5.36 -8.62 -4.64
C ALA A 120 -4.01 -8.07 -5.14
N HIS A 121 -4.00 -6.86 -5.70
CA HIS A 121 -2.75 -6.19 -6.12
C HIS A 121 -1.81 -5.96 -4.92
N LYS A 122 -2.33 -5.42 -3.82
CA LYS A 122 -1.53 -5.21 -2.60
C LYS A 122 -0.96 -6.51 -2.03
N LEU A 123 -1.72 -7.60 -2.14
CA LEU A 123 -1.26 -8.91 -1.68
C LEU A 123 -0.14 -9.47 -2.57
N ASP A 124 -0.24 -9.32 -3.89
CA ASP A 124 0.81 -9.70 -4.84
C ASP A 124 2.10 -8.87 -4.61
N GLU A 125 1.96 -7.56 -4.43
CA GLU A 125 3.10 -6.68 -4.13
C GLU A 125 3.79 -7.07 -2.82
N LYS A 126 3.00 -7.37 -1.78
CA LYS A 126 3.53 -7.84 -0.50
C LYS A 126 4.19 -9.22 -0.63
N SER A 127 3.63 -10.11 -1.46
CA SER A 127 4.20 -11.44 -1.74
C SER A 127 5.57 -11.33 -2.42
N LYS A 128 5.71 -10.47 -3.44
CA LYS A 128 6.98 -10.18 -4.11
C LYS A 128 8.03 -9.64 -3.14
N LYS A 129 7.65 -8.67 -2.30
CA LYS A 129 8.55 -8.12 -1.26
C LYS A 129 8.97 -9.16 -0.24
N LEU A 130 8.09 -10.11 0.11
CA LEU A 130 8.41 -11.21 1.00
C LEU A 130 9.41 -12.20 0.37
N MET A 131 9.26 -12.51 -0.91
CA MET A 131 10.20 -13.38 -1.64
C MET A 131 11.58 -12.73 -1.74
N GLU A 132 11.65 -11.43 -2.03
CA GLU A 132 12.90 -10.68 -2.05
C GLU A 132 13.60 -10.70 -0.68
N LEU A 133 12.85 -10.45 0.40
CA LEU A 133 13.39 -10.52 1.75
C LEU A 133 13.87 -11.94 2.11
N HIS A 134 13.14 -12.96 1.67
CA HIS A 134 13.53 -14.35 1.88
C HIS A 134 14.85 -14.68 1.16
N HIS A 135 15.01 -14.22 -0.07
CA HIS A 135 16.25 -14.38 -0.83
C HIS A 135 17.42 -13.66 -0.18
N GLN A 136 17.22 -12.42 0.31
CA GLN A 136 18.23 -11.68 1.05
C GLN A 136 18.66 -12.38 2.34
N ASN A 137 17.71 -13.00 3.05
CA ASN A 137 18.02 -13.75 4.27
C ASN A 137 18.85 -15.01 3.95
N LEU A 138 18.51 -15.75 2.89
CA LEU A 138 19.30 -16.91 2.44
C LEU A 138 20.73 -16.51 2.06
N ASN A 139 20.89 -15.42 1.30
CA ASN A 139 22.20 -14.90 0.93
C ASN A 139 23.01 -14.48 2.18
N LEU A 140 22.36 -13.80 3.13
CA LEU A 140 23.01 -13.43 4.39
C LEU A 140 23.45 -14.65 5.20
N GLN A 141 22.64 -15.71 5.25
CA GLN A 141 23.00 -16.96 5.91
C GLN A 141 24.19 -17.64 5.25
N GLU A 142 24.30 -17.59 3.94
CA GLU A 142 25.44 -18.12 3.18
C GLU A 142 26.72 -17.35 3.50
N VAL A 143 26.66 -16.01 3.46
CA VAL A 143 27.79 -15.14 3.83
C VAL A 143 28.21 -15.36 5.28
N LEU A 144 27.26 -15.52 6.21
CA LEU A 144 27.56 -15.80 7.62
C LEU A 144 28.20 -17.17 7.81
N LYS A 145 27.78 -18.18 7.03
CA LYS A 145 28.39 -19.51 7.06
C LYS A 145 29.80 -19.50 6.48
N GLU A 146 30.04 -18.71 5.44
CA GLU A 146 31.37 -18.50 4.87
C GLU A 146 32.29 -17.75 5.84
N ALA A 147 31.80 -16.69 6.47
CA ALA A 147 32.52 -15.96 7.51
C ALA A 147 32.82 -16.84 8.74
N ALA A 148 31.91 -17.74 9.12
CA ALA A 148 32.13 -18.69 10.20
C ALA A 148 33.17 -19.78 9.85
N ASN A 149 33.37 -20.05 8.55
CA ASN A 149 34.35 -21.02 8.08
C ASN A 149 35.76 -20.43 7.92
N TYR A 150 35.88 -19.10 7.91
CA TYR A 150 37.15 -18.42 8.13
C TYR A 150 37.38 -18.23 9.63
N SER A 151 38.00 -19.22 10.29
CA SER A 151 38.81 -18.90 11.46
C SER A 151 39.86 -17.92 10.96
N GLY A 152 39.78 -16.65 11.38
CA GLY A 152 40.78 -15.65 11.02
C GLY A 152 42.20 -16.17 11.28
N PRO A 153 43.24 -15.51 10.74
CA PRO A 153 44.63 -15.96 10.90
C PRO A 153 45.10 -16.05 12.37
N CYS A 154 44.27 -15.59 13.31
CA CYS A 154 44.47 -15.64 14.75
C CYS A 154 43.39 -16.48 15.47
N PRO A 155 43.73 -17.12 16.60
CA PRO A 155 42.74 -17.83 17.42
C PRO A 155 41.61 -16.91 17.90
N GLN A 156 40.51 -17.52 18.34
CA GLN A 156 39.41 -16.78 18.96
C GLN A 156 39.91 -15.90 20.13
N ASP A 157 39.41 -14.67 20.21
CA ASP A 157 39.77 -13.65 21.21
C ASP A 157 41.21 -13.09 21.10
N TRP A 158 41.87 -13.28 19.96
CA TRP A 158 43.13 -12.61 19.61
C TRP A 158 42.89 -11.52 18.57
N LEU A 159 43.54 -10.37 18.75
CA LEU A 159 43.54 -9.30 17.75
C LEU A 159 44.55 -9.63 16.66
N TRP A 160 44.13 -9.55 15.40
CA TRP A 160 45.01 -9.71 14.24
C TRP A 160 45.54 -8.36 13.78
N HIS A 161 46.87 -8.26 13.62
CA HIS A 161 47.50 -7.14 12.94
C HIS A 161 48.78 -7.62 12.23
N GLU A 162 48.83 -7.39 10.92
CA GLU A 162 49.88 -7.87 10.01
C GLU A 162 50.12 -9.38 10.13
N GLU A 163 51.33 -9.78 10.51
CA GLU A 163 51.70 -11.19 10.64
C GLU A 163 51.56 -11.70 12.07
N ASN A 164 50.91 -10.95 12.96
CA ASN A 164 50.87 -11.26 14.39
C ASN A 164 49.44 -11.27 14.93
N CYS A 165 49.30 -12.04 16.01
CA CYS A 165 48.13 -12.16 16.84
C CYS A 165 48.49 -11.64 18.23
N TYR A 166 47.60 -10.84 18.82
CA TYR A 166 47.81 -10.23 20.13
C TYR A 166 46.69 -10.59 21.10
N GLN A 167 47.03 -10.97 22.32
CA GLN A 167 46.06 -11.23 23.39
C GLN A 167 46.42 -10.48 24.66
N PHE A 168 45.43 -9.84 25.26
CA PHE A 168 45.56 -9.15 26.54
C PHE A 168 45.23 -10.11 27.67
N SER A 169 46.03 -10.09 28.74
CA SER A 169 45.79 -10.96 29.88
C SER A 169 44.46 -10.65 30.57
N SER A 170 43.81 -11.68 31.11
CA SER A 170 42.55 -11.55 31.86
C SER A 170 42.72 -10.88 33.23
N GLY A 171 43.95 -10.79 33.73
CA GLY A 171 44.27 -10.16 35.01
C GLY A 171 45.71 -9.66 35.07
N PRO A 172 46.02 -8.88 36.12
CA PRO A 172 47.36 -8.36 36.33
C PRO A 172 48.26 -9.37 37.04
N PHE A 173 49.48 -9.55 36.54
CA PHE A 173 50.49 -10.44 37.11
C PHE A 173 51.86 -9.75 37.14
N ASN A 174 52.79 -10.30 37.90
CA ASN A 174 54.19 -9.87 37.79
C ASN A 174 54.76 -10.29 36.43
N TRP A 175 55.87 -9.65 36.02
CA TRP A 175 56.38 -9.82 34.66
C TRP A 175 56.73 -11.28 34.33
N GLU A 176 57.32 -12.00 35.29
CA GLU A 176 57.70 -13.41 35.13
C GLU A 176 56.47 -14.31 34.94
N LYS A 177 55.42 -14.08 35.74
CA LYS A 177 54.17 -14.83 35.58
C LYS A 177 53.44 -14.48 34.29
N SER A 178 53.50 -13.23 33.86
CA SER A 178 52.98 -12.81 32.56
C SER A 178 53.72 -13.49 31.40
N GLN A 179 55.04 -13.61 31.47
CA GLN A 179 55.84 -14.39 30.50
C GLN A 179 55.39 -15.86 30.46
N GLU A 180 55.29 -16.53 31.62
CA GLU A 180 54.81 -17.91 31.69
C GLU A 180 53.41 -18.09 31.07
N ASN A 181 52.51 -17.14 31.32
CA ASN A 181 51.16 -17.17 30.77
C ASN A 181 51.15 -16.98 29.25
N CYS A 182 52.02 -16.15 28.69
CA CYS A 182 52.14 -16.05 27.24
C CYS A 182 52.74 -17.34 26.64
N LEU A 183 53.75 -17.92 27.29
CA LEU A 183 54.38 -19.16 26.84
C LEU A 183 53.39 -20.34 26.86
N SER A 184 52.47 -20.42 27.82
CA SER A 184 51.44 -21.46 27.85
C SER A 184 50.41 -21.35 26.72
N LEU A 185 50.39 -20.24 25.99
CA LEU A 185 49.53 -19.96 24.84
C LEU A 185 50.28 -20.06 23.50
N ASP A 186 51.47 -20.67 23.49
CA ASP A 186 52.42 -20.70 22.37
C ASP A 186 52.75 -19.28 21.84
N ALA A 187 52.90 -18.34 22.78
CA ALA A 187 53.18 -16.93 22.51
C ALA A 187 54.34 -16.43 23.39
N HIS A 188 54.77 -15.20 23.13
CA HIS A 188 55.75 -14.47 23.93
C HIS A 188 55.14 -13.14 24.36
N LEU A 189 55.71 -12.45 25.34
CA LEU A 189 55.30 -11.09 25.66
C LEU A 189 55.58 -10.17 24.47
N LEU A 190 54.72 -9.17 24.28
CA LEU A 190 54.77 -8.21 23.17
C LEU A 190 56.19 -7.72 22.90
N LYS A 191 56.65 -7.92 21.66
CA LYS A 191 57.90 -7.41 21.13
C LYS A 191 57.61 -6.39 20.05
N ILE A 192 57.97 -5.13 20.29
CA ILE A 192 57.76 -4.04 19.34
C ILE A 192 58.97 -3.97 18.38
N ASN A 193 58.74 -4.29 17.11
CA ASN A 193 59.74 -4.37 16.04
C ASN A 193 59.68 -3.20 15.04
N SER A 194 58.54 -2.51 14.94
CA SER A 194 58.30 -1.38 14.03
C SER A 194 57.51 -0.26 14.69
N THR A 195 57.55 0.93 14.07
CA THR A 195 56.71 2.06 14.49
C THR A 195 55.23 1.78 14.23
N ASP A 196 54.90 1.06 13.15
CA ASP A 196 53.53 0.68 12.82
C ASP A 196 52.93 -0.26 13.89
N GLU A 197 53.70 -1.25 14.36
CA GLU A 197 53.30 -2.14 15.45
C GLU A 197 53.11 -1.37 16.76
N LEU A 198 53.98 -0.39 17.04
CA LEU A 198 53.82 0.50 18.19
C LEU A 198 52.52 1.29 18.09
N GLU A 199 52.27 1.98 16.97
CA GLU A 199 51.07 2.79 16.76
C GLU A 199 49.79 1.96 16.89
N PHE A 200 49.77 0.74 16.33
CA PHE A 200 48.67 -0.20 16.50
C PHE A 200 48.39 -0.50 17.97
N ILE A 201 49.41 -0.89 18.74
CA ILE A 201 49.25 -1.18 20.17
C ILE A 201 48.78 0.06 20.93
N GLN A 202 49.32 1.25 20.61
CA GLN A 202 48.91 2.51 21.23
C GLN A 202 47.42 2.81 20.97
N GLN A 203 46.93 2.56 19.75
CA GLN A 203 45.51 2.74 19.40
C GLN A 203 44.62 1.76 20.16
N VAL A 204 45.00 0.48 20.23
CA VAL A 204 44.24 -0.55 20.96
C VAL A 204 44.08 -0.21 22.44
N ILE A 205 45.13 0.34 23.07
CA ILE A 205 45.11 0.68 24.50
C ILE A 205 44.77 2.15 24.78
N ALA A 206 44.41 2.95 23.77
CA ALA A 206 44.24 4.40 23.90
C ALA A 206 43.21 4.80 24.98
N HIS A 207 42.15 4.02 25.11
CA HIS A 207 41.09 4.23 26.09
C HIS A 207 41.31 3.46 27.42
N SER A 208 42.34 2.63 27.51
CA SER A 208 42.69 1.91 28.74
C SER A 208 43.58 2.75 29.64
N SER A 209 43.27 2.76 30.93
CA SER A 209 44.15 3.31 31.97
C SER A 209 45.09 2.27 32.57
N PHE A 210 45.01 1.01 32.16
CA PHE A 210 45.82 -0.06 32.74
C PHE A 210 47.24 -0.09 32.15
N PRO A 211 48.27 -0.43 32.96
CA PRO A 211 49.60 -0.73 32.46
C PRO A 211 49.64 -2.15 31.88
N PHE A 212 50.37 -2.32 30.77
CA PHE A 212 50.55 -3.60 30.10
C PHE A 212 52.02 -3.96 29.94
N TRP A 213 52.50 -5.00 30.61
CA TRP A 213 53.83 -5.57 30.41
C TRP A 213 54.10 -5.93 28.95
N THR A 214 55.32 -5.61 28.53
CA THR A 214 55.93 -6.00 27.25
C THR A 214 57.06 -6.98 27.50
N GLY A 215 57.60 -7.61 26.45
CA GLY A 215 58.73 -8.53 26.57
C GLY A 215 60.07 -7.85 26.84
N LEU A 216 60.09 -6.53 27.03
CA LEU A 216 61.31 -5.76 27.22
C LEU A 216 61.70 -5.71 28.70
N SER A 217 62.92 -6.12 29.01
CA SER A 217 63.44 -6.10 30.39
C SER A 217 64.93 -5.77 30.44
N MET A 218 65.37 -5.36 31.63
CA MET A 218 66.75 -5.04 31.97
C MET A 218 67.13 -5.84 33.22
N ARG A 219 67.96 -6.87 33.04
CA ARG A 219 68.36 -7.83 34.09
C ARG A 219 69.88 -8.03 34.12
N LYS A 220 70.39 -8.63 35.21
CA LYS A 220 71.80 -9.05 35.33
C LYS A 220 72.13 -10.13 34.29
N PRO A 221 73.38 -10.20 33.78
CA PRO A 221 74.52 -9.35 34.13
C PRO A 221 74.69 -8.09 33.26
N ASN A 222 74.04 -8.04 32.10
CA ASN A 222 74.33 -7.03 31.06
C ASN A 222 73.69 -5.66 31.31
N TYR A 223 72.67 -5.58 32.18
CA TYR A 223 71.91 -4.36 32.50
C TYR A 223 71.56 -3.50 31.28
N SER A 224 71.23 -4.16 30.18
CA SER A 224 70.83 -3.55 28.91
C SER A 224 69.38 -3.95 28.63
N TRP A 225 68.64 -3.10 27.94
CA TRP A 225 67.26 -3.38 27.53
C TRP A 225 67.23 -4.42 26.41
N LEU A 226 66.73 -5.61 26.74
CA LEU A 226 66.64 -6.75 25.84
C LEU A 226 65.20 -7.27 25.79
N TRP A 227 64.76 -7.64 24.59
CA TRP A 227 63.55 -8.42 24.38
C TRP A 227 63.76 -9.87 24.81
N GLU A 228 62.68 -10.64 24.93
CA GLU A 228 62.75 -12.05 25.35
C GLU A 228 63.58 -12.94 24.43
N ASP A 229 63.71 -12.57 23.14
CA ASP A 229 64.56 -13.24 22.17
C ASP A 229 66.04 -12.81 22.23
N GLY A 230 66.40 -11.95 23.20
CA GLY A 230 67.74 -11.44 23.40
C GLY A 230 68.13 -10.28 22.48
N THR A 231 67.23 -9.82 21.60
CA THR A 231 67.52 -8.66 20.73
C THR A 231 67.46 -7.34 21.51
N PRO A 232 68.36 -6.38 21.24
CA PRO A 232 68.36 -5.09 21.93
C PRO A 232 67.23 -4.17 21.44
N LEU A 233 66.77 -3.28 22.32
CA LEU A 233 65.87 -2.19 21.93
C LEU A 233 66.53 -1.28 20.89
N ARG A 234 65.84 -1.01 19.78
CA ARG A 234 66.32 -0.04 18.77
C ARG A 234 66.07 1.40 19.25
N PRO A 235 67.08 2.29 19.23
CA PRO A 235 66.95 3.65 19.80
C PRO A 235 65.86 4.54 19.21
N HIS A 236 65.41 4.27 17.98
CA HIS A 236 64.44 5.12 17.26
C HIS A 236 62.97 4.72 17.49
N LEU A 237 62.68 3.58 18.15
CA LEU A 237 61.31 3.10 18.31
C LEU A 237 60.55 3.92 19.36
N PHE A 238 61.10 4.02 20.57
CA PHE A 238 60.50 4.79 21.68
C PHE A 238 61.52 5.06 22.78
N ARG A 239 61.19 6.04 23.64
CA ARG A 239 61.96 6.33 24.86
C ARG A 239 61.26 5.71 26.06
N ILE A 240 62.03 5.09 26.94
CA ILE A 240 61.52 4.53 28.19
C ILE A 240 61.58 5.62 29.27
N GLN A 241 60.48 5.77 30.02
CA GLN A 241 60.36 6.68 31.16
C GLN A 241 60.29 5.88 32.48
N GLY A 242 60.34 6.54 33.64
CA GLY A 242 60.14 5.86 34.94
C GLY A 242 61.42 5.36 35.62
N ALA A 243 61.25 4.49 36.61
CA ALA A 243 62.30 4.09 37.53
C ALA A 243 63.15 2.93 36.98
N VAL A 244 64.36 3.26 36.52
CA VAL A 244 65.37 2.26 36.16
C VAL A 244 66.29 2.06 37.36
N SER A 245 66.40 0.83 37.87
CA SER A 245 67.28 0.53 39.01
C SER A 245 67.98 -0.80 38.86
N HIS A 246 69.31 -0.74 38.84
CA HIS A 246 70.18 -1.92 38.86
C HIS A 246 70.17 -2.65 40.21
N MET A 247 69.56 -2.04 41.25
CA MET A 247 69.45 -2.65 42.58
C MET A 247 68.26 -3.60 42.70
N TYR A 248 67.30 -3.59 41.77
CA TYR A 248 66.19 -4.53 41.81
C TYR A 248 66.68 -5.96 41.54
N PRO A 249 66.53 -6.91 42.50
CA PRO A 249 67.00 -8.28 42.31
C PRO A 249 66.35 -8.98 41.11
N SER A 250 65.06 -8.71 40.90
CA SER A 250 64.26 -9.22 39.77
C SER A 250 64.45 -8.44 38.47
N GLY A 251 65.23 -7.35 38.51
CA GLY A 251 65.45 -6.43 37.39
C GLY A 251 64.37 -5.36 37.22
N THR A 252 64.51 -4.60 36.13
CA THR A 252 63.54 -3.59 35.68
C THR A 252 62.86 -4.09 34.42
N CYS A 253 61.53 -4.00 34.36
CA CYS A 253 60.72 -4.46 33.24
C CYS A 253 59.93 -3.30 32.64
N ALA A 254 59.62 -3.39 31.34
CA ALA A 254 58.91 -2.32 30.64
C ALA A 254 57.43 -2.64 30.43
N TYR A 255 56.58 -1.68 30.74
CA TYR A 255 55.15 -1.71 30.41
C TYR A 255 54.76 -0.52 29.53
N ILE A 256 53.70 -0.68 28.76
CA ILE A 256 53.08 0.40 27.99
C ILE A 256 51.78 0.83 28.65
N GLN A 257 51.55 2.15 28.73
CA GLN A 257 50.33 2.75 29.27
C GLN A 257 50.06 4.06 28.54
N ARG A 258 48.83 4.24 28.02
CA ARG A 258 48.43 5.45 27.26
C ARG A 258 49.45 5.85 26.18
N GLY A 259 49.99 4.84 25.51
CA GLY A 259 50.97 4.95 24.45
C GLY A 259 52.40 5.38 24.85
N THR A 260 52.69 5.51 26.14
CA THR A 260 54.05 5.73 26.63
C THR A 260 54.60 4.45 27.25
N VAL A 261 55.89 4.17 27.03
CA VAL A 261 56.60 3.02 27.61
C VAL A 261 57.33 3.45 28.88
N PHE A 262 57.09 2.73 29.97
CA PHE A 262 57.64 3.00 31.30
C PHE A 262 58.44 1.80 31.81
N ALA A 263 59.38 2.07 32.70
CA ALA A 263 60.22 1.12 33.41
C ALA A 263 59.78 1.04 34.88
N GLU A 264 59.72 -0.18 35.40
CA GLU A 264 59.36 -0.44 36.79
C GLU A 264 59.91 -1.79 37.27
N ASN A 265 59.92 -2.03 38.59
CA ASN A 265 60.33 -3.28 39.19
C ASN A 265 59.46 -4.45 38.69
N CYS A 266 60.10 -5.50 38.17
CA CYS A 266 59.44 -6.66 37.58
C CYS A 266 58.49 -7.43 38.53
N ILE A 267 58.60 -7.22 39.85
CA ILE A 267 57.71 -7.85 40.84
C ILE A 267 56.32 -7.21 40.94
N LEU A 268 56.16 -5.97 40.45
CA LEU A 268 54.86 -5.30 40.47
C LEU A 268 53.90 -5.98 39.49
N THR A 269 52.61 -5.82 39.76
CA THR A 269 51.57 -6.43 38.92
C THR A 269 51.06 -5.45 37.87
N ALA A 270 50.95 -5.93 36.64
CA ALA A 270 50.34 -5.21 35.53
C ALA A 270 49.66 -6.23 34.61
N PHE A 271 48.75 -5.77 33.75
CA PHE A 271 48.27 -6.62 32.66
C PHE A 271 49.43 -6.91 31.71
N SER A 272 49.25 -7.82 30.75
CA SER A 272 50.29 -8.15 29.77
C SER A 272 49.69 -8.34 28.40
N ILE A 273 50.51 -8.11 27.37
CA ILE A 273 50.15 -8.37 25.98
C ILE A 273 51.00 -9.54 25.51
N CYS A 274 50.35 -10.63 25.12
CA CYS A 274 50.99 -11.76 24.47
C CYS A 274 50.93 -11.60 22.95
N GLN A 275 51.96 -12.06 22.25
CA GLN A 275 52.13 -11.98 20.81
C GLN A 275 52.58 -13.33 20.25
N LYS A 276 51.98 -13.74 19.13
CA LYS A 276 52.47 -14.85 18.31
C LYS A 276 52.23 -14.61 16.83
N LYS A 277 52.97 -15.30 15.97
CA LYS A 277 52.76 -15.23 14.52
C LYS A 277 51.41 -15.83 14.14
N VAL A 278 50.79 -15.27 13.10
CA VAL A 278 49.60 -15.84 12.49
C VAL A 278 49.86 -17.29 12.07
N ASN A 279 48.90 -18.17 12.33
CA ASN A 279 49.03 -19.56 11.93
C ASN A 279 48.54 -19.71 10.48
N LEU A 280 49.44 -19.54 9.51
CA LEU A 280 49.13 -19.66 8.08
C LEU A 280 48.93 -21.11 7.60
N LEU A 281 48.62 -22.05 8.49
CA LEU A 281 48.44 -23.46 8.13
C LEU A 281 47.10 -23.70 7.41
N ARG A 282 47.23 -23.71 6.07
CA ARG A 282 46.50 -24.44 5.01
C ARG A 282 45.03 -24.07 4.76
N ALA A 283 44.85 -23.09 3.87
CA ALA A 283 43.89 -23.27 2.78
C ALA A 283 44.52 -24.23 1.76
N GLN A 284 44.09 -25.50 1.77
CA GLN A 284 44.40 -26.48 0.72
C GLN A 284 43.08 -27.11 0.25
#